data_AF-A0A950V617-F1
#
_entry.id   AF-A0A950V617-F1
#
_cell.length_a   1.000
_cell.length_b   1.000
_cell.length_c   1.000
_cell.angle_alpha   90.00
_cell.angle_beta   90.00
_cell.angle_gamma   90.00
#
_symmetry.space_group_name_H-M   'P 1'
#
loop_
_entity.id
_entity.type
_entity.pdbx_description
1 polymer ?
#
loop_
_entity_poly.entity_id
_entity_poly.type
_entity_poly.pdbx_seq_one_letter_code
_entity_poly.pdbx_strand_id
1 'polypeptide(L)'
;EALGYFAGVGRRIELKGEADGVTVVDDYGHHPTEIAATIAGVRGRWPGKRLVVLFQPHRYSRTKLVGPRFGAALKKADKVVLMPIYAAGEKPIKGVTSAVVAKGIPKNKLAHWGWDDGFDALRAELKSGDVLLTLGAGDVVKAGETIIKEANSLAHRLAKEVPSLAGRIKSEEPLSRHCTWAIGGPAEAFVEIKTLVELRAVQAWCRQNNVPVFILGWGSNVLLPDEGLRGVVVRLRGDFEKIDIEGNRVTVGAGVHLPKLAKHCVDKGLAGVEALAGVPGTVGGALMTNAGTPRGVIGDVLVSADVLEENGSLTTVPRAEMEIAYRHTSLIGKRIVSAVLELKPADADAKSRLAWELESRAKTQPLGTKNVGSVFRNPPNDHAARLIEAAGLKGRVHGKLRISPKHANFIENTGGGTAKEALELMRLAQTAVKEKFNVDLVPEVMVVGAAVPQGVPA
;
A
#
# COMPACT_ATOMS: atom_id res chain seq x y z
N GLU A 1 17.59 -46.29 11.96
CA GLU A 1 17.44 -44.90 12.42
C GLU A 1 17.63 -43.85 11.33
N ALA A 2 18.72 -43.85 10.54
CA ALA A 2 19.00 -42.76 9.57
C ALA A 2 17.96 -42.54 8.44
N LEU A 3 17.27 -43.59 7.97
CA LEU A 3 16.19 -43.45 6.98
C LEU A 3 14.86 -42.97 7.56
N GLY A 4 14.67 -43.06 8.89
CA GLY A 4 13.44 -42.63 9.56
C GLY A 4 13.24 -41.11 9.57
N TYR A 5 14.32 -40.35 9.35
CA TYR A 5 14.32 -38.89 9.24
C TYR A 5 14.58 -38.41 7.81
N PHE A 6 14.65 -39.33 6.83
CA PHE A 6 14.91 -38.98 5.44
C PHE A 6 13.65 -38.34 4.83
N ALA A 7 13.63 -37.00 4.77
CA ALA A 7 12.55 -36.22 4.18
C ALA A 7 12.57 -36.20 2.63
N GLY A 8 13.46 -36.98 2.01
CA GLY A 8 13.68 -36.99 0.55
C GLY A 8 14.92 -36.22 0.11
N VAL A 9 15.16 -36.23 -1.20
CA VAL A 9 16.15 -35.35 -1.85
C VAL A 9 15.40 -34.09 -2.30
N GLY A 10 15.70 -32.95 -1.68
CA GLY A 10 15.09 -31.67 -2.05
C GLY A 10 15.21 -31.40 -3.56
N ARG A 11 14.20 -30.77 -4.16
CA ARG A 11 14.16 -30.42 -5.58
C ARG A 11 14.27 -31.60 -6.56
N ARG A 12 13.65 -32.73 -6.24
CA ARG A 12 13.43 -33.84 -7.18
C ARG A 12 11.92 -34.10 -7.30
N ILE A 13 11.32 -33.60 -8.38
CA ILE A 13 9.86 -33.59 -8.62
C ILE A 13 9.11 -33.10 -7.35
N GLU A 14 9.56 -31.98 -6.80
CA GLU A 14 9.02 -31.39 -5.58
C GLU A 14 7.73 -30.63 -5.92
N LEU A 15 6.60 -31.02 -5.32
CA LEU A 15 5.35 -30.27 -5.45
C LEU A 15 5.45 -28.99 -4.61
N LYS A 16 5.45 -27.83 -5.27
CA LYS A 16 5.54 -26.52 -4.62
C LYS A 16 4.17 -25.99 -4.17
N GLY A 17 3.11 -26.34 -4.88
CA GLY A 17 1.74 -25.93 -4.56
C GLY A 17 0.88 -25.74 -5.81
N GLU A 18 -0.15 -24.90 -5.68
CA GLU A 18 -1.08 -24.56 -6.75
C GLU A 18 -1.24 -23.04 -6.85
N ALA A 19 -1.41 -22.53 -8.07
CA ALA A 19 -1.62 -21.12 -8.38
C ALA A 19 -2.68 -21.01 -9.49
N ASP A 20 -3.85 -20.42 -9.20
CA ASP A 20 -4.95 -20.28 -10.18
C ASP A 20 -5.35 -21.58 -10.91
N GLY A 21 -5.29 -22.73 -10.22
CA GLY A 21 -5.56 -24.04 -10.82
C GLY A 21 -4.38 -24.65 -11.59
N VAL A 22 -3.20 -24.02 -11.58
CA VAL A 22 -1.95 -24.55 -12.13
C VAL A 22 -1.20 -25.29 -11.03
N THR A 23 -0.92 -26.58 -11.24
CA THR A 23 -0.05 -27.34 -10.33
C THR A 23 1.41 -26.99 -10.58
N VAL A 24 2.16 -26.57 -9.56
CA VAL A 24 3.56 -26.12 -9.69
C VAL A 24 4.52 -27.14 -9.09
N VAL A 25 5.49 -27.57 -9.89
CA VAL A 25 6.47 -28.61 -9.55
C VAL A 25 7.88 -28.12 -9.86
N ASP A 26 8.84 -28.34 -8.96
CA ASP A 26 10.26 -28.01 -9.16
C ASP A 26 11.15 -29.25 -9.28
N ASP A 27 12.12 -29.21 -10.17
CA ASP A 27 13.16 -30.25 -10.28
C ASP A 27 14.54 -29.67 -10.64
N TYR A 28 15.57 -30.17 -9.96
CA TYR A 28 16.97 -29.90 -10.23
C TYR A 28 17.53 -30.78 -11.37
N GLY A 29 16.88 -30.77 -12.52
CA GLY A 29 17.35 -31.45 -13.74
C GLY A 29 18.24 -30.53 -14.55
N HIS A 30 19.49 -30.90 -14.81
CA HIS A 30 20.41 -30.07 -15.60
C HIS A 30 21.23 -30.85 -16.63
N HIS A 31 21.03 -32.16 -16.71
CA HIS A 31 21.53 -33.03 -17.78
C HIS A 31 20.36 -33.59 -18.62
N PRO A 32 20.47 -33.72 -19.96
CA PRO A 32 19.35 -34.15 -20.82
C PRO A 32 18.64 -35.43 -20.37
N THR A 33 19.37 -36.42 -19.86
CA THR A 33 18.80 -37.67 -19.33
C THR A 33 17.94 -37.44 -18.10
N GLU A 34 18.37 -36.57 -17.18
CA GLU A 34 17.58 -36.20 -16.00
C GLU A 34 16.30 -35.49 -16.45
N ILE A 35 16.41 -34.52 -17.35
CA ILE A 35 15.25 -33.75 -17.86
C ILE A 35 14.20 -34.69 -18.47
N ALA A 36 14.64 -35.63 -19.31
CA ALA A 36 13.74 -36.59 -19.95
C ALA A 36 13.04 -37.50 -18.92
N ALA A 37 13.77 -37.94 -17.89
CA ALA A 37 13.22 -38.75 -16.81
C ALA A 37 12.23 -37.94 -15.95
N THR A 38 12.56 -36.71 -15.57
CA THR A 38 11.70 -35.79 -14.83
C THR A 38 10.39 -35.54 -15.58
N ILE A 39 10.46 -35.20 -16.88
CA ILE A 39 9.25 -34.98 -17.70
C ILE A 39 8.39 -36.24 -17.79
N ALA A 40 9.00 -37.41 -17.94
CA ALA A 40 8.27 -38.68 -17.93
C ALA A 40 7.59 -38.94 -16.58
N GLY A 41 8.26 -38.67 -15.47
CA GLY A 41 7.72 -38.79 -14.12
C GLY A 41 6.54 -37.85 -13.88
N VAL A 42 6.66 -36.58 -14.27
CA VAL A 42 5.59 -35.59 -14.17
C VAL A 42 4.37 -36.00 -15.01
N ARG A 43 4.57 -36.49 -16.24
CA ARG A 43 3.47 -37.01 -17.08
C ARG A 43 2.79 -38.23 -16.49
N GLY A 44 3.56 -39.12 -15.86
CA GLY A 44 3.01 -40.29 -15.16
C GLY A 44 2.17 -39.91 -13.94
N ARG A 45 2.61 -38.89 -13.19
CA ARG A 45 1.91 -38.41 -11.99
C ARG A 45 0.65 -37.59 -12.31
N TRP A 46 0.65 -36.82 -13.39
CA TRP A 46 -0.49 -36.02 -13.84
C TRP A 46 -0.87 -36.36 -15.29
N PRO A 47 -1.46 -37.53 -15.53
CA PRO A 47 -1.82 -37.98 -16.87
C PRO A 47 -2.87 -37.05 -17.50
N GLY A 48 -2.70 -36.77 -18.80
CA GLY A 48 -3.65 -35.94 -19.57
C GLY A 48 -3.59 -34.43 -19.30
N LYS A 49 -2.93 -33.98 -18.23
CA LYS A 49 -2.72 -32.55 -17.99
C LYS A 49 -1.69 -31.98 -18.96
N ARG A 50 -1.91 -30.72 -19.37
CA ARG A 50 -0.99 -29.98 -20.22
C ARG A 50 0.26 -29.60 -19.40
N LEU A 51 1.43 -29.98 -19.90
CA LEU A 51 2.72 -29.77 -19.25
C LEU A 51 3.45 -28.58 -19.86
N VAL A 52 3.59 -27.52 -19.08
CA VAL A 52 4.36 -26.31 -19.40
C VAL A 52 5.68 -26.38 -18.65
N VAL A 53 6.81 -26.35 -19.37
CA VAL A 53 8.15 -26.42 -18.77
C VAL A 53 8.82 -25.07 -18.86
N LEU A 54 9.22 -24.51 -17.72
CA LEU A 54 10.17 -23.41 -17.66
C LEU A 54 11.56 -23.99 -17.45
N PHE A 55 12.42 -23.90 -18.46
CA PHE A 55 13.76 -24.46 -18.41
C PHE A 55 14.84 -23.39 -18.39
N GLN A 56 15.78 -23.49 -17.45
CA GLN A 56 16.99 -22.68 -17.43
C GLN A 56 18.24 -23.56 -17.61
N PRO A 57 18.94 -23.46 -18.75
CA PRO A 57 20.19 -24.18 -18.95
C PRO A 57 21.25 -23.75 -17.94
N HIS A 58 21.98 -24.71 -17.37
CA HIS A 58 23.04 -24.45 -16.39
C HIS A 58 24.42 -24.60 -17.03
N ARG A 59 25.23 -23.52 -16.96
CA ARG A 59 26.60 -23.36 -17.49
C ARG A 59 26.72 -23.28 -19.02
N TYR A 60 27.62 -22.43 -19.49
CA TYR A 60 27.94 -22.27 -20.91
C TYR A 60 28.67 -23.50 -21.43
N SER A 61 29.64 -24.02 -20.68
CA SER A 61 30.42 -25.21 -21.03
C SER A 61 29.53 -26.42 -21.33
N ARG A 62 28.54 -26.67 -20.47
CA ARG A 62 27.56 -27.76 -20.62
C ARG A 62 26.62 -27.51 -21.79
N THR A 63 26.11 -26.29 -21.93
CA THR A 63 25.21 -25.94 -23.04
C THR A 63 25.91 -26.09 -24.39
N LYS A 64 27.22 -25.78 -24.47
CA LYS A 64 28.03 -26.05 -25.66
C LYS A 64 28.15 -27.54 -25.96
N LEU A 65 28.39 -28.36 -24.93
CA LEU A 65 28.64 -29.79 -25.08
C LEU A 65 27.38 -30.58 -25.47
N VAL A 66 26.25 -30.31 -24.80
CA VAL A 66 25.02 -31.12 -24.93
C VAL A 66 23.78 -30.32 -25.32
N GLY A 67 23.94 -29.07 -25.75
CA GLY A 67 22.88 -28.15 -26.17
C GLY A 67 21.77 -28.78 -27.03
N PRO A 68 22.10 -29.40 -28.18
CA PRO A 68 21.10 -30.04 -29.04
C PRO A 68 20.33 -31.18 -28.36
N ARG A 69 20.93 -31.88 -27.40
CA ARG A 69 20.30 -32.98 -26.65
C ARG A 69 19.28 -32.47 -25.64
N PHE A 70 19.43 -31.26 -25.12
CA PHE A 70 18.41 -30.64 -24.26
C PHE A 70 17.09 -30.44 -24.99
N GLY A 71 17.14 -29.94 -26.24
CA GLY A 71 15.93 -29.75 -27.04
C GLY A 71 15.17 -31.06 -27.25
N ALA A 72 15.88 -32.17 -27.49
CA ALA A 72 15.28 -33.50 -27.59
C ALA A 72 14.62 -33.96 -26.28
N ALA A 73 15.24 -33.72 -25.13
CA ALA A 73 14.68 -34.07 -23.82
C ALA A 73 13.38 -33.29 -23.52
N LEU A 74 13.31 -32.03 -23.96
CA LEU A 74 12.16 -31.15 -23.75
C LEU A 74 10.98 -31.43 -24.70
N LYS A 75 11.16 -32.26 -25.75
CA LYS A 75 10.11 -32.55 -26.76
C LYS A 75 8.82 -33.13 -26.19
N LYS A 76 8.86 -33.78 -25.02
CA LYS A 76 7.68 -34.39 -24.37
C LYS A 76 6.84 -33.39 -23.57
N ALA A 77 7.33 -32.16 -23.35
CA ALA A 77 6.50 -31.07 -22.86
C ALA A 77 5.47 -30.66 -23.92
N ASP A 78 4.36 -30.06 -23.51
CA ASP A 78 3.42 -29.43 -24.46
C ASP A 78 3.90 -28.03 -24.84
N LYS A 79 4.43 -27.31 -23.84
CA LYS A 79 4.98 -25.97 -24.00
C LYS A 79 6.31 -25.84 -23.26
N VAL A 80 7.23 -25.08 -23.83
CA VAL A 80 8.54 -24.80 -23.25
C VAL A 80 8.79 -23.30 -23.30
N VAL A 81 9.13 -22.73 -22.14
CA VAL A 81 9.68 -21.39 -21.99
C VAL A 81 11.14 -21.55 -21.61
N LEU A 82 12.04 -20.92 -22.36
CA LEU A 82 13.48 -21.10 -22.22
C LEU A 82 14.16 -19.82 -21.72
N MET A 83 14.76 -19.90 -20.54
CA MET A 83 15.48 -18.80 -19.91
C MET A 83 16.92 -18.66 -20.47
N PRO A 84 17.57 -17.50 -20.29
CA PRO A 84 19.01 -17.35 -20.48
C PRO A 84 19.82 -18.37 -19.67
N ILE A 85 21.01 -18.72 -20.17
CA ILE A 85 21.92 -19.67 -19.50
C ILE A 85 22.32 -19.10 -18.14
N TYR A 86 22.09 -19.85 -17.07
CA TYR A 86 22.63 -19.53 -15.76
C TYR A 86 24.13 -19.85 -15.74
N ALA A 87 24.96 -18.82 -15.65
CA ALA A 87 26.40 -18.92 -15.84
C ALA A 87 27.12 -19.75 -14.76
N ALA A 88 26.61 -19.74 -13.52
CA ALA A 88 27.24 -20.40 -12.37
C ALA A 88 28.75 -20.10 -12.23
N GLY A 89 29.13 -18.84 -12.45
CA GLY A 89 30.53 -18.37 -12.38
C GLY A 89 31.34 -18.50 -13.68
N GLU A 90 30.78 -19.08 -14.75
CA GLU A 90 31.47 -19.18 -16.04
C GLU A 90 31.43 -17.87 -16.83
N LYS A 91 32.52 -17.56 -17.54
CA LYS A 91 32.52 -16.50 -18.54
C LYS A 91 31.68 -16.92 -19.75
N PRO A 92 30.91 -16.00 -20.38
CA PRO A 92 30.18 -16.29 -21.61
C PRO A 92 31.09 -16.85 -22.70
N ILE A 93 30.64 -17.92 -23.38
CA ILE A 93 31.35 -18.50 -24.52
C ILE A 93 30.71 -17.96 -25.80
N LYS A 94 31.52 -17.38 -26.70
CA LYS A 94 31.05 -16.81 -27.97
C LYS A 94 30.21 -17.83 -28.75
N GLY A 95 28.98 -17.45 -29.12
CA GLY A 95 28.04 -18.28 -29.86
C GLY A 95 27.28 -19.33 -29.05
N VAL A 96 27.49 -19.40 -27.73
CA VAL A 96 26.78 -20.33 -26.84
C VAL A 96 25.72 -19.59 -26.06
N THR A 97 24.47 -19.69 -26.52
CA THR A 97 23.29 -19.11 -25.88
C THR A 97 22.18 -20.15 -25.77
N SER A 98 21.09 -19.80 -25.09
CA SER A 98 19.86 -20.62 -25.03
C SER A 98 19.31 -20.94 -26.43
N ALA A 99 19.66 -20.16 -27.46
CA ALA A 99 19.32 -20.44 -28.87
C ALA A 99 19.76 -21.85 -29.33
N VAL A 100 20.87 -22.37 -28.80
CA VAL A 100 21.35 -23.73 -29.13
C VAL A 100 20.35 -24.80 -28.66
N VAL A 101 19.73 -24.60 -27.49
CA VAL A 101 18.69 -25.47 -26.95
C VAL A 101 17.38 -25.28 -27.71
N ALA A 102 17.00 -24.02 -27.98
CA ALA A 102 15.80 -23.65 -28.72
C ALA A 102 15.69 -24.33 -30.08
N LYS A 103 16.80 -24.43 -30.83
CA LYS A 103 16.86 -25.12 -32.15
C LYS A 103 16.42 -26.58 -32.09
N GLY A 104 16.57 -27.26 -30.95
CA GLY A 104 16.16 -28.66 -30.78
C GLY A 104 14.70 -28.84 -30.37
N ILE A 105 13.97 -27.77 -30.08
CA ILE A 105 12.57 -27.78 -29.64
C ILE A 105 11.65 -27.48 -30.85
N PRO A 106 10.59 -28.25 -31.08
CA PRO A 106 9.61 -27.97 -32.13
C PRO A 106 8.99 -26.57 -31.97
N LYS A 107 8.88 -25.80 -33.07
CA LYS A 107 8.39 -24.41 -33.05
C LYS A 107 7.01 -24.24 -32.38
N ASN A 108 6.10 -25.20 -32.54
CA ASN A 108 4.77 -25.17 -31.92
C ASN A 108 4.80 -25.37 -30.39
N LYS A 109 5.88 -25.95 -29.87
CA LYS A 109 6.09 -26.20 -28.44
C LYS A 109 6.94 -25.12 -27.77
N LEU A 110 7.81 -24.45 -28.50
CA LEU A 110 8.62 -23.36 -27.97
C LEU A 110 7.76 -22.10 -27.87
N ALA A 111 7.28 -21.79 -26.65
CA ALA A 111 6.47 -20.61 -26.39
C ALA A 111 7.33 -19.33 -26.39
N HIS A 112 8.52 -19.41 -25.81
CA HIS A 112 9.43 -18.28 -25.68
C HIS A 112 10.88 -18.72 -25.51
N TRP A 113 11.81 -17.94 -26.05
CA TRP A 113 13.24 -17.99 -25.78
C TRP A 113 13.85 -16.61 -26.05
N GLY A 114 14.76 -16.14 -25.19
CA GLY A 114 15.35 -14.83 -25.39
C GLY A 114 16.08 -14.28 -24.17
N TRP A 115 16.42 -12.99 -24.24
CA TRP A 115 17.04 -12.21 -23.14
C TRP A 115 16.00 -11.41 -22.34
N ASP A 116 14.77 -11.36 -22.84
CA ASP A 116 13.58 -10.74 -22.28
C ASP A 116 12.97 -11.56 -21.13
N ASP A 117 11.97 -10.99 -20.46
CA ASP A 117 11.40 -11.57 -19.22
C ASP A 117 10.59 -12.84 -19.52
N GLY A 118 11.29 -13.98 -19.50
CA GLY A 118 10.69 -15.30 -19.67
C GLY A 118 9.61 -15.61 -18.63
N PHE A 119 9.53 -14.89 -17.50
CA PHE A 119 8.43 -15.06 -16.56
C PHE A 119 7.12 -14.48 -17.09
N ASP A 120 7.14 -13.35 -17.79
CA ASP A 120 5.93 -12.77 -18.39
C ASP A 120 5.40 -13.66 -19.51
N ALA A 121 6.30 -14.19 -20.35
CA ALA A 121 5.92 -15.16 -21.37
C ALA A 121 5.35 -16.46 -20.75
N LEU A 122 5.92 -16.90 -19.62
CA LEU A 122 5.37 -18.03 -18.88
C LEU A 122 3.96 -17.72 -18.34
N ARG A 123 3.76 -16.57 -17.70
CA ARG A 123 2.45 -16.16 -17.16
C ARG A 123 1.38 -16.14 -18.27
N ALA A 124 1.70 -15.61 -19.44
CA ALA A 124 0.79 -15.56 -20.58
C ALA A 124 0.45 -16.95 -21.16
N GLU A 125 1.34 -17.94 -20.99
CA GLU A 125 1.13 -19.29 -21.50
C GLU A 125 0.31 -20.17 -20.54
N LEU A 126 0.44 -19.97 -19.23
CA LEU A 126 -0.21 -20.80 -18.21
C LEU A 126 -1.74 -20.67 -18.23
N LYS A 127 -2.42 -21.80 -18.02
CA LYS A 127 -3.87 -21.91 -17.95
C LYS A 127 -4.27 -22.82 -16.79
N SER A 128 -5.45 -22.56 -16.21
CA SER A 128 -6.02 -23.44 -15.20
C SER A 128 -6.09 -24.88 -15.70
N GLY A 129 -5.65 -25.83 -14.87
CA GLY A 129 -5.51 -27.25 -15.24
C GLY A 129 -4.12 -27.65 -15.76
N ASP A 130 -3.23 -26.69 -16.05
CA ASP A 130 -1.85 -26.99 -16.43
C ASP A 130 -1.03 -27.56 -15.26
N VAL A 131 0.06 -28.23 -15.60
CA VAL A 131 1.18 -28.50 -14.70
C VAL A 131 2.36 -27.65 -15.16
N LEU A 132 2.83 -26.74 -14.30
CA LEU A 132 4.08 -26.02 -14.46
C LEU A 132 5.22 -26.85 -13.85
N LEU A 133 6.22 -27.16 -14.66
CA LEU A 133 7.49 -27.73 -14.21
C LEU A 133 8.59 -26.69 -14.35
N THR A 134 9.12 -26.20 -13.23
CA THR A 134 10.36 -25.41 -13.19
C THR A 134 11.54 -26.36 -13.16
N LEU A 135 12.46 -26.18 -14.12
CA LEU A 135 13.51 -27.16 -14.35
C LEU A 135 14.85 -26.47 -14.58
N GLY A 136 15.85 -26.89 -13.82
CA GLY A 136 17.21 -26.39 -13.94
C GLY A 136 17.76 -25.83 -12.63
N ALA A 137 18.64 -24.86 -12.79
CA ALA A 137 19.42 -24.29 -11.70
C ALA A 137 19.57 -22.78 -11.93
N GLY A 138 19.70 -22.02 -10.85
CA GLY A 138 19.69 -20.56 -10.89
C GLY A 138 18.35 -19.99 -10.45
N ASP A 139 17.85 -18.98 -11.16
CA ASP A 139 16.68 -18.20 -10.78
C ASP A 139 15.35 -18.91 -11.04
N VAL A 140 15.34 -19.93 -11.93
CA VAL A 140 14.16 -20.72 -12.26
C VAL A 140 13.48 -21.37 -11.04
N VAL A 141 14.24 -21.59 -9.97
CA VAL A 141 13.75 -22.16 -8.70
C VAL A 141 12.74 -21.25 -8.02
N LYS A 142 13.00 -19.94 -8.06
CA LYS A 142 12.14 -18.93 -7.45
C LYS A 142 10.86 -18.73 -8.25
N ALA A 143 10.85 -19.10 -9.54
CA ALA A 143 9.73 -18.86 -10.43
C ALA A 143 8.43 -19.48 -9.93
N GLY A 144 8.48 -20.76 -9.56
CA GLY A 144 7.32 -21.48 -9.07
C GLY A 144 6.79 -20.89 -7.76
N GLU A 145 7.70 -20.58 -6.82
CA GLU A 145 7.36 -19.96 -5.54
C GLU A 145 6.78 -18.55 -5.72
N THR A 146 7.34 -17.75 -6.63
CA THR A 146 6.84 -16.43 -6.98
C THR A 146 5.44 -16.51 -7.58
N ILE A 147 5.18 -17.41 -8.54
CA ILE A 147 3.85 -17.58 -9.14
C ILE A 147 2.81 -17.96 -8.08
N ILE A 148 3.15 -18.88 -7.18
CA ILE A 148 2.27 -19.27 -6.07
C ILE A 148 2.02 -18.08 -5.14
N LYS A 149 3.08 -17.35 -4.75
CA LYS A 149 2.96 -16.19 -3.87
C LYS A 149 2.09 -15.10 -4.49
N GLU A 150 2.29 -14.80 -5.77
CA GLU A 150 1.51 -13.81 -6.52
C GLU A 150 0.05 -14.22 -6.60
N ALA A 151 -0.26 -15.46 -6.99
CA ALA A 151 -1.63 -15.96 -7.09
C ALA A 151 -2.36 -15.97 -5.73
N ASN A 152 -1.63 -16.15 -4.63
CA ASN A 152 -2.19 -16.10 -3.28
C ASN A 152 -2.20 -14.70 -2.68
N SER A 153 -1.56 -13.72 -3.33
CA SER A 153 -1.51 -12.35 -2.83
C SER A 153 -2.91 -11.75 -2.73
N LEU A 154 -3.12 -10.90 -1.73
CA LEU A 154 -4.40 -10.24 -1.51
C LEU A 154 -4.81 -9.38 -2.71
N ALA A 155 -3.84 -8.66 -3.28
CA ALA A 155 -4.02 -7.82 -4.46
C ALA A 155 -4.53 -8.64 -5.66
N HIS A 156 -3.94 -9.80 -5.93
CA HIS A 156 -4.36 -10.67 -7.03
C HIS A 156 -5.75 -11.23 -6.83
N ARG A 157 -6.05 -11.77 -5.64
CA ARG A 157 -7.38 -12.32 -5.33
C ARG A 157 -8.47 -11.24 -5.44
N LEU A 158 -8.22 -10.04 -4.93
CA LEU A 158 -9.13 -8.91 -5.07
C LEU A 158 -9.33 -8.51 -6.53
N ALA A 159 -8.25 -8.43 -7.32
CA ALA A 159 -8.31 -8.09 -8.74
C ALA A 159 -9.10 -9.12 -9.57
N LYS A 160 -9.00 -10.40 -9.22
CA LYS A 160 -9.72 -11.50 -9.87
C LYS A 160 -11.22 -11.46 -9.60
N GLU A 161 -11.62 -11.14 -8.37
CA GLU A 161 -13.04 -11.11 -7.97
C GLU A 161 -13.70 -9.74 -8.19
N VAL A 162 -12.91 -8.66 -8.31
CA VAL A 162 -13.39 -7.32 -8.67
C VAL A 162 -12.64 -6.78 -9.90
N PRO A 163 -12.86 -7.33 -11.11
CA PRO A 163 -12.05 -7.03 -12.30
C PRO A 163 -12.05 -5.56 -12.73
N SER A 164 -13.09 -4.80 -12.40
CA SER A 164 -13.18 -3.36 -12.69
C SER A 164 -12.10 -2.52 -11.99
N LEU A 165 -11.43 -3.10 -10.99
CA LEU A 165 -10.37 -2.47 -10.20
C LEU A 165 -8.96 -3.00 -10.52
N ALA A 166 -8.81 -4.04 -11.33
CA ALA A 166 -7.52 -4.74 -11.52
C ALA A 166 -6.35 -3.79 -11.85
N GLY A 167 -6.54 -2.82 -12.75
CA GLY A 167 -5.52 -1.84 -13.13
C GLY A 167 -5.22 -0.75 -12.09
N ARG A 168 -5.93 -0.73 -10.95
CA ARG A 168 -5.79 0.24 -9.85
C ARG A 168 -5.41 -0.41 -8.52
N ILE A 169 -5.28 -1.74 -8.49
CA ILE A 169 -4.83 -2.48 -7.33
C ILE A 169 -3.32 -2.64 -7.42
N LYS A 170 -2.62 -2.36 -6.33
CA LYS A 170 -1.17 -2.54 -6.21
C LYS A 170 -0.87 -3.46 -5.04
N SER A 171 0.00 -4.43 -5.28
CA SER A 171 0.54 -5.31 -4.23
C SER A 171 1.76 -4.65 -3.60
N GLU A 172 1.92 -4.79 -2.28
CA GLU A 172 3.11 -4.34 -1.55
C GLU A 172 3.46 -2.84 -1.78
N GLU A 173 2.45 -1.99 -1.95
CA GLU A 173 2.64 -0.57 -2.28
C GLU A 173 3.17 0.20 -1.05
N PRO A 174 4.35 0.85 -1.12
CA PRO A 174 4.92 1.56 0.03
C PRO A 174 4.04 2.73 0.49
N LEU A 175 3.51 2.65 1.70
CA LEU A 175 2.61 3.66 2.26
C LEU A 175 3.29 5.00 2.56
N SER A 176 4.62 5.00 2.71
CA SER A 176 5.44 6.21 2.74
C SER A 176 5.27 7.11 1.50
N ARG A 177 4.74 6.60 0.38
CA ARG A 177 4.39 7.41 -0.81
C ARG A 177 3.03 8.11 -0.69
N HIS A 178 2.21 7.72 0.29
CA HIS A 178 0.80 8.10 0.42
C HIS A 178 0.48 8.86 1.71
N CYS A 179 1.49 9.18 2.52
CA CYS A 179 1.38 9.98 3.74
C CYS A 179 2.37 11.16 3.72
N THR A 180 2.07 12.24 4.43
CA THR A 180 2.90 13.45 4.39
C THR A 180 4.16 13.34 5.26
N TRP A 181 4.18 12.44 6.25
CA TRP A 181 5.42 12.13 6.98
C TRP A 181 6.45 11.39 6.12
N ALA A 182 6.01 10.77 5.02
CA ALA A 182 6.79 9.84 4.22
C ALA A 182 7.40 8.69 5.04
N ILE A 183 6.62 8.14 5.96
CA ILE A 183 6.94 6.99 6.82
C ILE A 183 5.82 5.97 6.68
N GLY A 184 6.18 4.70 6.48
CA GLY A 184 5.24 3.59 6.36
C GLY A 184 5.72 2.53 5.38
N GLY A 185 5.64 1.28 5.82
CA GLY A 185 5.92 0.07 5.05
C GLY A 185 4.89 -0.22 3.96
N PRO A 186 4.93 -1.42 3.36
CA PRO A 186 4.03 -1.79 2.27
C PRO A 186 2.59 -2.01 2.74
N ALA A 187 1.61 -1.62 1.93
CA ALA A 187 0.26 -2.15 2.04
C ALA A 187 0.18 -3.51 1.35
N GLU A 188 -0.40 -4.51 2.02
CA GLU A 188 -0.60 -5.85 1.43
C GLU A 188 -1.39 -5.75 0.11
N ALA A 189 -2.47 -4.96 0.09
CA ALA A 189 -3.08 -4.44 -1.13
C ALA A 189 -3.45 -2.95 -0.97
N PHE A 190 -3.11 -2.14 -1.96
CA PHE A 190 -3.53 -0.75 -2.07
C PHE A 190 -4.45 -0.57 -3.27
N VAL A 191 -5.57 0.14 -3.11
CA VAL A 191 -6.52 0.36 -4.21
C VAL A 191 -7.08 1.78 -4.23
N GLU A 192 -7.14 2.38 -5.42
CA GLU A 192 -7.83 3.65 -5.64
C GLU A 192 -9.28 3.42 -6.10
N ILE A 193 -10.22 3.92 -5.32
CA ILE A 193 -11.66 3.75 -5.50
C ILE A 193 -12.28 5.07 -5.94
N LYS A 194 -13.04 5.03 -7.05
CA LYS A 194 -13.56 6.23 -7.73
C LYS A 194 -15.05 6.43 -7.54
N THR A 195 -15.80 5.39 -7.18
CA THR A 195 -17.27 5.42 -7.05
C THR A 195 -17.74 4.67 -5.80
N LEU A 196 -18.96 4.96 -5.35
CA LEU A 196 -19.60 4.23 -4.23
C LEU A 196 -19.82 2.75 -4.55
N VAL A 197 -20.11 2.42 -5.82
CA VAL A 197 -20.30 1.04 -6.27
C VAL A 197 -19.02 0.24 -6.10
N GLU A 198 -17.88 0.82 -6.50
CA GLU A 198 -16.57 0.20 -6.31
C GLU A 198 -16.22 0.02 -4.82
N LEU A 199 -16.49 1.04 -3.99
CA LEU A 199 -16.23 0.96 -2.55
C LEU A 199 -17.04 -0.16 -1.88
N ARG A 200 -18.32 -0.29 -2.24
CA ARG A 200 -19.19 -1.37 -1.78
C ARG A 200 -18.68 -2.74 -2.23
N ALA A 201 -18.22 -2.87 -3.47
CA ALA A 201 -17.67 -4.12 -3.98
C ALA A 201 -16.43 -4.56 -3.20
N VAL A 202 -15.48 -3.66 -2.97
CA VAL A 202 -14.27 -3.96 -2.17
C VAL A 202 -14.64 -4.33 -0.73
N GLN A 203 -15.55 -3.58 -0.11
CA GLN A 203 -15.96 -3.85 1.27
C GLN A 203 -16.68 -5.20 1.38
N ALA A 204 -17.58 -5.52 0.45
CA ALA A 204 -18.28 -6.80 0.43
C ALA A 204 -17.31 -7.97 0.30
N TRP A 205 -16.35 -7.86 -0.64
CA TRP A 205 -15.30 -8.86 -0.83
C TRP A 205 -14.42 -9.01 0.42
N CYS A 206 -13.98 -7.90 1.02
CA CYS A 206 -13.15 -7.92 2.22
C CYS A 206 -13.89 -8.58 3.39
N ARG A 207 -15.19 -8.28 3.57
CA ARG A 207 -16.03 -8.91 4.59
C ARG A 207 -16.17 -10.42 4.38
N GLN A 208 -16.42 -10.86 3.15
CA GLN A 208 -16.54 -12.29 2.81
C GLN A 208 -15.24 -13.05 3.06
N ASN A 209 -14.09 -12.40 2.88
CA ASN A 209 -12.77 -13.00 3.04
C ASN A 209 -12.11 -12.72 4.40
N ASN A 210 -12.82 -12.08 5.33
CA ASN A 210 -12.30 -11.65 6.64
C ASN A 210 -11.01 -10.82 6.57
N VAL A 211 -10.97 -9.88 5.62
CA VAL A 211 -9.84 -9.00 5.34
C VAL A 211 -10.12 -7.61 5.90
N PRO A 212 -9.22 -7.02 6.72
CA PRO A 212 -9.42 -5.67 7.24
C PRO A 212 -9.30 -4.62 6.13
N VAL A 213 -10.04 -3.52 6.27
CA VAL A 213 -10.04 -2.39 5.34
C VAL A 213 -9.62 -1.12 6.08
N PHE A 214 -8.65 -0.40 5.54
CA PHE A 214 -8.19 0.89 6.07
C PHE A 214 -8.36 1.99 5.02
N ILE A 215 -9.18 3.01 5.30
CA ILE A 215 -9.34 4.16 4.40
C ILE A 215 -8.27 5.20 4.72
N LEU A 216 -7.36 5.40 3.78
CA LEU A 216 -6.31 6.41 3.88
C LEU A 216 -6.74 7.68 3.14
N GLY A 217 -7.02 8.74 3.92
CA GLY A 217 -7.16 10.11 3.41
C GLY A 217 -5.82 10.66 2.90
N TRP A 218 -5.52 11.95 3.10
CA TRP A 218 -4.21 12.51 2.66
C TRP A 218 -3.00 11.96 3.42
N GLY A 219 -3.22 11.19 4.49
CA GLY A 219 -2.16 10.67 5.35
C GLY A 219 -1.40 11.77 6.09
N SER A 220 -2.06 12.88 6.41
CA SER A 220 -1.48 14.05 7.09
C SER A 220 -1.53 14.01 8.60
N ASN A 221 -2.17 12.99 9.20
CA ASN A 221 -2.29 12.82 10.65
C ASN A 221 -2.12 11.36 11.08
N VAL A 222 -1.34 10.57 10.34
CA VAL A 222 -1.12 9.15 10.63
C VAL A 222 0.37 8.82 10.70
N LEU A 223 0.72 7.93 11.62
CA LEU A 223 2.00 7.25 11.66
C LEU A 223 1.76 5.78 11.29
N LEU A 224 2.24 5.40 10.10
CA LEU A 224 2.05 4.07 9.55
C LEU A 224 3.25 3.19 9.91
N PRO A 225 3.03 1.90 10.26
CA PRO A 225 4.06 1.00 10.74
C PRO A 225 5.12 0.71 9.68
N ASP A 226 6.35 0.41 10.11
CA ASP A 226 7.48 0.11 9.23
C ASP A 226 7.31 -1.22 8.49
N GLU A 227 6.69 -2.19 9.15
CA GLU A 227 6.33 -3.50 8.62
C GLU A 227 5.16 -3.44 7.61
N GLY A 228 4.45 -2.32 7.54
CA GLY A 228 3.33 -2.13 6.64
C GLY A 228 1.96 -2.52 7.21
N LEU A 229 0.92 -2.43 6.38
CA LEU A 229 -0.45 -2.73 6.78
C LEU A 229 -0.96 -3.99 6.09
N ARG A 230 -1.48 -4.91 6.90
CA ARG A 230 -2.26 -6.06 6.44
C ARG A 230 -3.64 -5.63 5.95
N GLY A 231 -4.18 -6.37 4.99
CA GLY A 231 -5.48 -6.11 4.39
C GLY A 231 -5.45 -5.07 3.27
N VAL A 232 -6.62 -4.47 3.00
CA VAL A 232 -6.80 -3.55 1.88
C VAL A 232 -6.76 -2.10 2.35
N VAL A 233 -5.79 -1.34 1.85
CA VAL A 233 -5.72 0.11 2.01
C VAL A 233 -6.46 0.77 0.85
N VAL A 234 -7.48 1.56 1.16
CA VAL A 234 -8.34 2.24 0.20
C VAL A 234 -8.01 3.73 0.15
N ARG A 235 -7.80 4.25 -1.06
CA ARG A 235 -7.73 5.69 -1.34
C ARG A 235 -8.95 6.13 -2.14
N LEU A 236 -9.72 7.06 -1.57
CA LEU A 236 -10.89 7.63 -2.24
C LEU A 236 -10.47 8.69 -3.28
N ARG A 237 -10.98 8.55 -4.51
CA ARG A 237 -10.70 9.38 -5.70
C ARG A 237 -12.00 9.66 -6.47
N GLY A 238 -11.93 10.41 -7.56
CA GLY A 238 -13.04 10.48 -8.52
C GLY A 238 -14.28 11.15 -7.92
N ASP A 239 -15.39 10.42 -7.79
CA ASP A 239 -16.65 10.97 -7.24
C ASP A 239 -16.46 11.49 -5.81
N PHE A 240 -15.57 10.88 -5.02
CA PHE A 240 -15.25 11.33 -3.67
C PHE A 240 -14.41 12.62 -3.63
N GLU A 241 -13.98 13.16 -4.76
CA GLU A 241 -13.20 14.41 -4.88
C GLU A 241 -14.02 15.57 -5.50
N LYS A 242 -15.35 15.41 -5.58
CA LYS A 242 -16.30 16.41 -6.08
C LYS A 242 -16.76 17.38 -5.00
N ILE A 243 -17.09 18.59 -5.45
CA ILE A 243 -17.67 19.67 -4.64
C ILE A 243 -18.83 20.23 -5.47
N ASP A 244 -20.04 20.12 -4.95
CA ASP A 244 -21.26 20.61 -5.57
C ASP A 244 -21.86 21.70 -4.66
N ILE A 245 -22.19 22.85 -5.24
CA ILE A 245 -22.65 24.03 -4.49
C ILE A 245 -24.03 24.43 -4.99
N GLU A 246 -25.00 24.47 -4.08
CA GLU A 246 -26.37 24.90 -4.32
C GLU A 246 -26.73 26.00 -3.31
N GLY A 247 -26.68 27.25 -3.75
CA GLY A 247 -26.80 28.41 -2.86
C GLY A 247 -25.68 28.40 -1.81
N ASN A 248 -26.06 28.30 -0.53
CA ASN A 248 -25.13 28.25 0.60
C ASN A 248 -24.77 26.82 1.05
N ARG A 249 -25.41 25.81 0.45
CA ARG A 249 -25.22 24.41 0.78
C ARG A 249 -24.15 23.79 -0.11
N VAL A 250 -23.19 23.13 0.52
CA VAL A 250 -22.06 22.50 -0.17
C VAL A 250 -22.07 21.01 0.11
N THR A 251 -22.31 20.21 -0.93
CA THR A 251 -22.13 18.76 -0.89
C THR A 251 -20.70 18.45 -1.32
N VAL A 252 -19.95 17.78 -0.46
CA VAL A 252 -18.51 17.57 -0.65
C VAL A 252 -18.11 16.13 -0.40
N GLY A 253 -17.35 15.54 -1.32
CA GLY A 253 -16.82 14.19 -1.17
C GLY A 253 -15.70 14.09 -0.12
N ALA A 254 -15.60 12.95 0.55
CA ALA A 254 -14.64 12.70 1.63
C ALA A 254 -13.16 12.72 1.17
N GLY A 255 -12.89 12.58 -0.12
CA GLY A 255 -11.56 12.66 -0.74
C GLY A 255 -11.11 14.09 -1.05
N VAL A 256 -11.99 15.10 -0.96
CA VAL A 256 -11.65 16.50 -1.25
C VAL A 256 -10.60 17.03 -0.29
N HIS A 257 -9.53 17.62 -0.82
CA HIS A 257 -8.48 18.27 -0.02
C HIS A 257 -9.00 19.58 0.61
N LEU A 258 -8.78 19.78 1.91
CA LEU A 258 -9.32 20.93 2.66
C LEU A 258 -8.94 22.31 2.07
N PRO A 259 -7.67 22.57 1.68
CA PRO A 259 -7.31 23.80 0.98
C PRO A 259 -8.04 24.03 -0.33
N LYS A 260 -8.34 22.95 -1.07
CA LYS A 260 -9.13 23.03 -2.31
C LYS A 260 -10.56 23.43 -2.00
N LEU A 261 -11.18 22.81 -0.98
CA LEU A 261 -12.53 23.15 -0.51
C LEU A 261 -12.62 24.63 -0.11
N ALA A 262 -11.75 25.07 0.81
CA ALA A 262 -11.77 26.43 1.32
C ALA A 262 -11.63 27.47 0.21
N LYS A 263 -10.64 27.29 -0.68
CA LYS A 263 -10.44 28.18 -1.82
C LYS A 263 -11.65 28.18 -2.76
N HIS A 264 -12.18 26.99 -3.10
CA HIS A 264 -13.29 26.89 -4.05
C HIS A 264 -14.56 27.56 -3.52
N CYS A 265 -14.89 27.39 -2.24
CA CYS A 265 -16.03 28.05 -1.61
C CYS A 265 -15.87 29.58 -1.61
N VAL A 266 -14.70 30.10 -1.22
CA VAL A 266 -14.44 31.54 -1.23
C VAL A 266 -14.49 32.13 -2.65
N ASP A 267 -13.93 31.44 -3.64
CA ASP A 267 -13.99 31.86 -5.05
C ASP A 267 -15.43 31.89 -5.59
N LYS A 268 -16.33 31.09 -5.00
CA LYS A 268 -17.76 31.05 -5.29
C LYS A 268 -18.61 31.98 -4.42
N GLY A 269 -17.97 32.84 -3.63
CA GLY A 269 -18.67 33.82 -2.80
C GLY A 269 -19.30 33.23 -1.54
N LEU A 270 -18.70 32.17 -0.98
CA LEU A 270 -19.09 31.58 0.30
C LEU A 270 -17.98 31.72 1.36
N ALA A 271 -18.37 31.90 2.62
CA ALA A 271 -17.51 32.03 3.79
C ALA A 271 -17.87 31.04 4.89
N GLY A 272 -16.97 30.86 5.86
CA GLY A 272 -17.08 29.92 6.99
C GLY A 272 -16.08 28.76 6.96
N VAL A 273 -15.24 28.67 5.91
CA VAL A 273 -14.27 27.57 5.72
C VAL A 273 -12.83 28.06 5.50
N GLU A 274 -12.59 29.37 5.59
CA GLU A 274 -11.28 29.99 5.38
C GLU A 274 -10.20 29.37 6.28
N ALA A 275 -10.56 29.07 7.53
CA ALA A 275 -9.69 28.43 8.51
C ALA A 275 -9.13 27.07 8.04
N LEU A 276 -9.87 26.36 7.20
CA LEU A 276 -9.47 25.04 6.70
C LEU A 276 -8.40 25.13 5.61
N ALA A 277 -8.16 26.30 5.03
CA ALA A 277 -7.19 26.49 3.96
C ALA A 277 -5.75 26.15 4.37
N GLY A 278 -5.44 26.32 5.66
CA GLY A 278 -4.14 26.02 6.25
C GLY A 278 -4.00 24.61 6.81
N VAL A 279 -5.04 23.77 6.72
CA VAL A 279 -5.06 22.43 7.33
C VAL A 279 -4.81 21.37 6.25
N PRO A 280 -3.72 20.59 6.30
CA PRO A 280 -3.50 19.51 5.35
C PRO A 280 -4.45 18.34 5.65
N GLY A 281 -5.04 17.75 4.62
CA GLY A 281 -5.96 16.63 4.83
C GLY A 281 -7.11 16.62 3.84
N THR A 282 -7.88 15.54 3.89
CA THR A 282 -9.15 15.44 3.16
C THR A 282 -10.32 15.74 4.09
N VAL A 283 -11.49 16.07 3.52
CA VAL A 283 -12.74 16.27 4.26
C VAL A 283 -13.08 15.08 5.15
N GLY A 284 -12.94 13.83 4.65
CA GLY A 284 -13.20 12.64 5.46
C GLY A 284 -12.32 12.57 6.70
N GLY A 285 -11.01 12.80 6.54
CA GLY A 285 -10.09 12.85 7.69
C GLY A 285 -10.36 14.02 8.63
N ALA A 286 -10.78 15.17 8.09
CA ALA A 286 -11.14 16.35 8.87
C ALA A 286 -12.35 16.10 9.77
N LEU A 287 -13.35 15.39 9.25
CA LEU A 287 -14.56 15.06 9.97
C LEU A 287 -14.30 14.08 11.10
N MET A 288 -13.36 13.13 10.96
CA MET A 288 -12.99 12.24 12.06
C MET A 288 -12.46 13.00 13.28
N THR A 289 -11.61 14.00 13.07
CA THR A 289 -10.92 14.71 14.15
C THR A 289 -11.43 16.13 14.39
N ASN A 290 -12.57 16.52 13.82
CA ASN A 290 -13.06 17.90 13.85
C ASN A 290 -11.94 18.92 13.55
N ALA A 291 -11.26 18.72 12.41
CA ALA A 291 -10.04 19.44 12.09
C ALA A 291 -10.31 20.93 11.87
N GLY A 292 -9.31 21.75 12.21
CA GLY A 292 -9.38 23.20 12.07
C GLY A 292 -8.33 23.95 12.86
N THR A 293 -8.55 25.24 12.99
CA THR A 293 -7.69 26.21 13.67
C THR A 293 -8.46 26.88 14.80
N PRO A 294 -7.81 27.68 15.66
CA PRO A 294 -8.53 28.48 16.66
C PRO A 294 -9.58 29.45 16.08
N ARG A 295 -9.55 29.72 14.77
CA ARG A 295 -10.51 30.60 14.08
C ARG A 295 -11.70 29.86 13.47
N GLY A 296 -11.68 28.54 13.46
CA GLY A 296 -12.78 27.74 12.93
C GLY A 296 -12.41 26.28 12.69
N VAL A 297 -13.38 25.39 12.88
CA VAL A 297 -13.28 23.95 12.65
C VAL A 297 -14.36 23.48 11.69
N ILE A 298 -14.14 22.34 11.02
CA ILE A 298 -15.11 21.82 10.04
C ILE A 298 -16.49 21.54 10.65
N GLY A 299 -16.55 21.18 11.94
CA GLY A 299 -17.79 20.96 12.67
C GLY A 299 -18.66 22.20 12.85
N ASP A 300 -18.13 23.41 12.65
CA ASP A 300 -18.88 24.68 12.76
C ASP A 300 -19.85 24.89 11.59
N VAL A 301 -19.55 24.26 10.45
CA VAL A 301 -20.34 24.37 9.19
C VAL A 301 -20.97 23.05 8.77
N LEU A 302 -20.76 21.97 9.53
CA LEU A 302 -21.25 20.63 9.20
C LEU A 302 -22.76 20.51 9.41
N VAL A 303 -23.48 20.01 8.40
CA VAL A 303 -24.91 19.67 8.47
C VAL A 303 -25.10 18.16 8.67
N SER A 304 -24.41 17.35 7.87
CA SER A 304 -24.49 15.89 7.93
C SER A 304 -23.27 15.25 7.27
N ALA A 305 -23.04 13.98 7.58
CA ALA A 305 -22.04 13.14 6.91
C ALA A 305 -22.68 11.84 6.46
N ASP A 306 -22.36 11.40 5.25
CA ASP A 306 -22.77 10.09 4.74
C ASP A 306 -21.70 9.07 5.08
N VAL A 307 -22.11 7.98 5.72
CA VAL A 307 -21.26 6.91 6.23
C VAL A 307 -21.65 5.61 5.54
N LEU A 308 -20.66 4.91 5.01
CA LEU A 308 -20.83 3.55 4.50
C LEU A 308 -20.72 2.55 5.65
N GLU A 309 -21.83 1.93 5.99
CA GLU A 309 -21.92 0.91 7.03
C GLU A 309 -21.28 -0.40 6.58
N GLU A 310 -20.92 -1.27 7.53
CA GLU A 310 -20.28 -2.57 7.26
C GLU A 310 -21.11 -3.52 6.37
N ASN A 311 -22.44 -3.43 6.45
CA ASN A 311 -23.36 -4.19 5.60
C ASN A 311 -23.45 -3.64 4.16
N GLY A 312 -22.82 -2.50 3.87
CA GLY A 312 -22.84 -1.81 2.58
C GLY A 312 -23.94 -0.76 2.42
N SER A 313 -24.83 -0.58 3.40
CA SER A 313 -25.82 0.49 3.39
C SER A 313 -25.17 1.84 3.61
N LEU A 314 -25.79 2.90 3.08
CA LEU A 314 -25.36 4.27 3.32
C LEU A 314 -26.28 4.90 4.36
N THR A 315 -25.70 5.43 5.43
CA THR A 315 -26.42 6.15 6.49
C THR A 315 -26.00 7.60 6.45
N THR A 316 -26.97 8.52 6.42
CA THR A 316 -26.71 9.95 6.63
C THR A 316 -26.83 10.24 8.12
N VAL A 317 -25.72 10.63 8.75
CA VAL A 317 -25.68 11.04 10.16
C VAL A 317 -25.86 12.55 10.22
N PRO A 318 -26.92 13.09 10.83
CA PRO A 318 -27.09 14.53 11.04
C PRO A 318 -26.09 15.06 12.07
N ARG A 319 -25.66 16.32 11.91
CA ARG A 319 -24.77 17.01 12.87
C ARG A 319 -25.29 16.97 14.30
N ALA A 320 -26.61 17.04 14.49
CA ALA A 320 -27.25 17.02 15.81
C ALA A 320 -27.05 15.68 16.55
N GLU A 321 -26.80 14.59 15.83
CA GLU A 321 -26.56 13.25 16.37
C GLU A 321 -25.07 12.96 16.57
N MET A 322 -24.19 13.91 16.19
CA MET A 322 -22.75 13.76 16.34
C MET A 322 -22.26 14.37 17.64
N GLU A 323 -21.49 13.58 18.40
CA GLU A 323 -20.66 14.11 19.46
C GLU A 323 -19.46 14.79 18.82
N ILE A 324 -19.28 16.10 19.03
CA ILE A 324 -18.16 16.87 18.49
C ILE A 324 -17.47 17.62 19.62
N ALA A 325 -16.15 17.46 19.72
CA ALA A 325 -15.32 18.15 20.69
C ALA A 325 -13.96 18.54 20.07
N TYR A 326 -13.08 19.14 20.87
CA TYR A 326 -11.72 19.45 20.43
C TYR A 326 -10.98 18.17 20.01
N ARG A 327 -10.62 18.10 18.72
CA ARG A 327 -9.91 16.96 18.12
C ARG A 327 -10.64 15.62 18.22
N HIS A 328 -11.98 15.64 18.24
CA HIS A 328 -12.80 14.45 18.40
C HIS A 328 -14.16 14.57 17.72
N THR A 329 -14.60 13.48 17.09
CA THR A 329 -16.00 13.26 16.70
C THR A 329 -16.42 11.81 16.94
N SER A 330 -17.73 11.54 17.04
CA SER A 330 -18.28 10.17 17.01
C SER A 330 -18.13 9.47 15.65
N LEU A 331 -17.58 10.14 14.63
CA LEU A 331 -17.30 9.56 13.30
C LEU A 331 -15.93 8.88 13.21
N ILE A 332 -15.11 8.89 14.27
CA ILE A 332 -13.85 8.14 14.30
C ILE A 332 -14.13 6.65 14.02
N GLY A 333 -13.29 6.04 13.17
CA GLY A 333 -13.46 4.65 12.73
C GLY A 333 -14.56 4.43 11.67
N LYS A 334 -15.40 5.43 11.37
CA LYS A 334 -16.46 5.32 10.36
C LYS A 334 -15.92 5.54 8.94
N ARG A 335 -16.57 4.92 7.95
CA ARG A 335 -16.23 5.07 6.52
C ARG A 335 -17.01 6.22 5.89
N ILE A 336 -16.54 7.44 6.10
CA ILE A 336 -17.18 8.65 5.56
C ILE A 336 -16.97 8.72 4.04
N VAL A 337 -18.05 8.95 3.28
CA VAL A 337 -18.00 9.07 1.81
C VAL A 337 -18.26 10.49 1.31
N SER A 338 -19.12 11.25 1.98
CA SER A 338 -19.46 12.63 1.67
C SER A 338 -19.95 13.36 2.92
N ALA A 339 -20.05 14.68 2.83
CA ALA A 339 -20.69 15.51 3.83
C ALA A 339 -21.42 16.68 3.18
N VAL A 340 -22.38 17.23 3.93
CA VAL A 340 -23.08 18.46 3.58
C VAL A 340 -22.66 19.54 4.55
N LEU A 341 -22.24 20.68 4.03
CA LEU A 341 -21.87 21.87 4.79
C LEU A 341 -22.86 23.00 4.51
N GLU A 342 -23.16 23.81 5.52
CA GLU A 342 -23.95 25.04 5.40
C GLU A 342 -23.02 26.23 5.61
N LEU A 343 -22.78 26.98 4.54
CA LEU A 343 -21.90 28.14 4.54
C LEU A 343 -22.72 29.43 4.59
N LYS A 344 -22.03 30.57 4.61
CA LYS A 344 -22.66 31.89 4.54
C LYS A 344 -22.22 32.60 3.27
N PRO A 345 -23.02 33.53 2.72
CA PRO A 345 -22.53 34.43 1.68
C PRO A 345 -21.26 35.14 2.14
N ALA A 346 -20.27 35.22 1.26
CA ALA A 346 -18.99 35.85 1.57
C ALA A 346 -19.17 37.35 1.79
N ASP A 347 -18.51 37.86 2.82
CA ASP A 347 -18.28 39.28 3.02
C ASP A 347 -17.05 39.74 2.19
N ALA A 348 -16.75 41.03 2.27
CA ALA A 348 -15.61 41.63 1.57
C ALA A 348 -14.25 41.05 2.01
N ASP A 349 -14.19 40.47 3.22
CA ASP A 349 -12.94 40.06 3.87
C ASP A 349 -12.62 38.56 3.73
N ALA A 350 -13.55 37.73 3.22
CA ALA A 350 -13.36 36.29 3.09
C ALA A 350 -12.06 35.91 2.35
N LYS A 351 -11.74 36.61 1.25
CA LYS A 351 -10.50 36.41 0.51
C LYS A 351 -9.26 36.79 1.32
N SER A 352 -9.33 37.88 2.07
CA SER A 352 -8.26 38.35 2.94
C SER A 352 -8.01 37.37 4.10
N ARG A 353 -9.06 36.83 4.71
CA ARG A 353 -8.97 35.80 5.75
C ARG A 353 -8.33 34.52 5.22
N LEU A 354 -8.74 34.06 4.04
CA LEU A 354 -8.15 32.91 3.36
C LEU A 354 -6.64 33.11 3.12
N ALA A 355 -6.25 34.25 2.55
CA ALA A 355 -4.85 34.57 2.29
C ALA A 355 -4.03 34.65 3.58
N TRP A 356 -4.57 35.28 4.61
CA TRP A 356 -3.93 35.40 5.91
C TRP A 356 -3.71 34.03 6.57
N GLU A 357 -4.67 33.08 6.47
CA GLU A 357 -4.50 31.72 7.00
C GLU A 357 -3.32 30.99 6.37
N LEU A 358 -3.21 31.07 5.04
CA LEU A 358 -2.11 30.46 4.29
C LEU A 358 -0.76 31.10 4.65
N GLU A 359 -0.71 32.44 4.71
CA GLU A 359 0.51 33.18 5.03
C GLU A 359 0.96 32.94 6.48
N SER A 360 0.02 32.97 7.43
CA SER A 360 0.29 32.72 8.85
C SER A 360 0.89 31.33 9.08
N ARG A 361 0.34 30.31 8.42
CA ARG A 361 0.88 28.94 8.44
C ARG A 361 2.27 28.87 7.83
N ALA A 362 2.48 29.52 6.68
CA ALA A 362 3.79 29.57 6.04
C ALA A 362 4.85 30.24 6.91
N LYS A 363 4.50 31.26 7.70
CA LYS A 363 5.41 31.92 8.65
C LYS A 363 5.71 31.06 9.87
N THR A 364 4.70 30.38 10.42
CA THR A 364 4.81 29.72 11.74
C THR A 364 5.15 28.23 11.69
N GLN A 365 4.94 27.55 10.56
CA GLN A 365 5.05 26.09 10.47
C GLN A 365 6.04 25.63 9.40
N PRO A 366 6.66 24.45 9.55
CA PRO A 366 7.63 23.91 8.58
C PRO A 366 6.93 23.33 7.35
N LEU A 367 6.17 24.15 6.63
CA LEU A 367 5.50 23.75 5.38
C LEU A 367 6.53 23.28 4.34
N GLY A 368 6.13 22.33 3.51
CA GLY A 368 7.00 21.74 2.47
C GLY A 368 8.02 20.72 2.98
N THR A 369 8.15 20.54 4.31
CA THR A 369 8.90 19.42 4.88
C THR A 369 8.00 18.19 5.03
N LYS A 370 8.60 17.00 5.18
CA LYS A 370 7.87 15.75 5.42
C LYS A 370 7.48 15.67 6.90
N ASN A 371 6.24 16.02 7.24
CA ASN A 371 5.70 15.99 8.60
C ASN A 371 4.19 15.72 8.57
N VAL A 372 3.56 15.56 9.73
CA VAL A 372 2.12 15.26 9.90
C VAL A 372 1.39 16.34 10.69
N GLY A 373 1.85 17.59 10.59
CA GLY A 373 1.30 18.64 11.43
C GLY A 373 1.82 18.56 12.88
N SER A 374 0.99 19.03 13.80
CA SER A 374 1.28 18.97 15.23
C SER A 374 1.19 17.54 15.75
N VAL A 375 2.23 17.08 16.43
CA VAL A 375 2.35 15.70 16.89
C VAL A 375 1.52 15.46 18.15
N PHE A 376 1.44 16.46 19.03
CA PHE A 376 0.67 16.41 20.27
C PHE A 376 -0.44 17.45 20.28
N ARG A 377 -1.53 17.10 20.97
CA ARG A 377 -2.59 18.04 21.31
C ARG A 377 -2.05 19.10 22.27
N ASN A 378 -2.62 20.30 22.23
CA ASN A 378 -2.32 21.31 23.25
C ASN A 378 -2.95 20.87 24.60
N PRO A 379 -2.17 20.85 25.69
CA PRO A 379 -2.71 20.63 27.02
C PRO A 379 -3.57 21.83 27.47
N PRO A 380 -4.43 21.67 28.48
CA PRO A 380 -5.24 22.77 29.02
C PRO A 380 -4.38 23.96 29.42
N ASN A 381 -4.76 25.16 28.96
CA ASN A 381 -4.12 26.45 29.27
C ASN A 381 -2.65 26.60 28.82
N ASP A 382 -2.15 25.72 27.94
CA ASP A 382 -0.76 25.78 27.49
C ASP A 382 -0.61 25.22 26.06
N HIS A 383 0.59 25.33 25.50
CA HIS A 383 0.91 24.87 24.15
C HIS A 383 1.99 23.81 24.20
N ALA A 384 1.72 22.66 23.57
CA ALA A 384 2.69 21.57 23.48
C ALA A 384 4.02 22.04 22.87
N ALA A 385 3.96 22.92 21.86
CA ALA A 385 5.14 23.52 21.25
C ALA A 385 6.02 24.28 22.27
N ARG A 386 5.40 25.11 23.12
CA ARG A 386 6.11 25.88 24.14
C ARG A 386 6.77 24.96 25.16
N LEU A 387 6.06 23.92 25.60
CA LEU A 387 6.56 22.94 26.57
C LEU A 387 7.74 22.14 26.01
N ILE A 388 7.65 21.65 24.77
CA ILE A 388 8.73 20.90 24.11
C ILE A 388 9.96 21.79 23.88
N GLU A 389 9.75 23.04 23.48
CA GLU A 389 10.83 24.02 23.33
C GLU A 389 11.50 24.33 24.68
N ALA A 390 10.70 24.60 25.72
CA ALA A 390 11.20 24.87 27.06
C ALA A 390 11.87 23.65 27.71
N ALA A 391 11.54 22.43 27.28
CA ALA A 391 12.26 21.20 27.63
C ALA A 391 13.62 21.04 26.90
N GLY A 392 13.98 21.99 26.03
CA GLY A 392 15.27 21.99 25.31
C GLY A 392 15.31 21.05 24.10
N LEU A 393 14.15 20.64 23.58
CA LEU A 393 14.06 19.63 22.52
C LEU A 393 13.90 20.20 21.11
N LYS A 394 13.74 21.51 20.96
CA LYS A 394 13.67 22.16 19.64
C LYS A 394 14.95 21.92 18.84
N GLY A 395 14.82 21.39 17.62
CA GLY A 395 15.97 21.00 16.80
C GLY A 395 16.60 19.65 17.16
N ARG A 396 16.10 18.93 18.18
CA ARG A 396 16.64 17.63 18.58
C ARG A 396 16.49 16.62 17.44
N VAL A 397 17.60 15.94 17.12
CA VAL A 397 17.67 14.90 16.09
C VAL A 397 17.64 13.52 16.73
N HIS A 398 16.95 12.58 16.10
CA HIS A 398 16.98 11.15 16.41
C HIS A 398 16.87 10.36 15.10
N GLY A 399 17.94 9.65 14.73
CA GLY A 399 17.99 8.93 13.46
C GLY A 399 17.81 9.86 12.26
N LYS A 400 16.83 9.57 11.39
CA LYS A 400 16.47 10.43 10.24
C LYS A 400 15.37 11.45 10.54
N LEU A 401 14.96 11.59 11.80
CA LEU A 401 13.92 12.53 12.22
C LEU A 401 14.51 13.65 13.07
N ARG A 402 13.82 14.78 13.08
CA ARG A 402 14.15 15.90 13.98
C ARG A 402 12.91 16.62 14.46
N ILE A 403 12.91 17.07 15.71
CA ILE A 403 11.95 18.07 16.17
C ILE A 403 12.27 19.37 15.41
N SER A 404 11.26 19.95 14.78
CA SER A 404 11.43 21.10 13.88
C SER A 404 12.10 22.27 14.61
N PRO A 405 13.15 22.88 14.03
CA PRO A 405 13.72 24.12 14.56
C PRO A 405 12.76 25.31 14.39
N LYS A 406 11.74 25.18 13.53
CA LYS A 406 10.74 26.22 13.29
C LYS A 406 9.59 26.16 14.29
N HIS A 407 9.07 24.96 14.57
CA HIS A 407 7.95 24.77 15.49
C HIS A 407 8.07 23.47 16.28
N ALA A 408 8.33 23.53 17.58
CA ALA A 408 8.74 22.36 18.38
C ALA A 408 7.68 21.24 18.52
N ASN A 409 6.40 21.50 18.23
CA ASN A 409 5.37 20.45 18.16
C ASN A 409 5.32 19.69 16.81
N PHE A 410 6.27 19.93 15.89
CA PHE A 410 6.34 19.25 14.60
C PHE A 410 7.60 18.39 14.57
N ILE A 411 7.49 17.18 14.05
CA ILE A 411 8.63 16.31 13.77
C ILE A 411 8.79 16.19 12.25
N GLU A 412 9.96 16.57 11.76
CA GLU A 412 10.32 16.53 10.35
C GLU A 412 11.10 15.25 10.03
N ASN A 413 10.67 14.55 8.97
CA ASN A 413 11.42 13.46 8.37
C ASN A 413 12.41 14.04 7.34
N THR A 414 13.70 13.92 7.65
CA THR A 414 14.79 14.40 6.77
C THR A 414 15.04 13.48 5.58
N GLY A 415 14.38 12.31 5.54
CA GLY A 415 14.47 11.32 4.48
C GLY A 415 14.88 9.95 5.03
N GLY A 416 14.07 8.93 4.74
CA GLY A 416 14.33 7.55 5.17
C GLY A 416 14.04 7.28 6.65
N GLY A 417 13.33 8.18 7.34
CA GLY A 417 12.89 7.95 8.71
C GLY A 417 11.86 6.82 8.83
N THR A 418 11.87 6.20 10.00
CA THR A 418 11.04 5.04 10.35
C THR A 418 9.99 5.39 11.40
N ALA A 419 8.94 4.59 11.48
CA ALA A 419 7.90 4.72 12.49
C ALA A 419 8.46 4.49 13.89
N LYS A 420 9.39 3.55 14.03
CA LYS A 420 10.14 3.33 15.27
C LYS A 420 10.86 4.59 15.74
N GLU A 421 11.64 5.25 14.88
CA GLU A 421 12.34 6.50 15.23
C GLU A 421 11.35 7.60 15.61
N ALA A 422 10.20 7.69 14.94
CA ALA A 422 9.16 8.69 15.26
C ALA A 422 8.60 8.46 16.66
N LEU A 423 8.26 7.21 16.99
CA LEU A 423 7.76 6.84 18.32
C LEU A 423 8.80 7.09 19.42
N GLU A 424 10.07 6.81 19.16
CA GLU A 424 11.17 7.08 20.11
C GLU A 424 11.33 8.58 20.37
N LEU A 425 11.27 9.41 19.33
CA LEU A 425 11.35 10.86 19.46
C LEU A 425 10.10 11.47 20.13
N MET A 426 8.92 10.90 19.87
CA MET A 426 7.68 11.25 20.57
C MET A 426 7.76 10.93 22.07
N ARG A 427 8.23 9.73 22.43
CA ARG A 427 8.42 9.33 23.83
C ARG A 427 9.44 10.23 24.54
N LEU A 428 10.54 10.57 23.89
CA LEU A 428 11.53 11.51 24.43
C LEU A 428 10.88 12.86 24.78
N ALA A 429 10.03 13.39 23.91
CA ALA A 429 9.30 14.64 24.16
C ALA A 429 8.31 14.52 25.32
N GLN A 430 7.54 13.42 25.38
CA GLN A 430 6.62 13.15 26.48
C GLN A 430 7.36 13.07 27.82
N THR A 431 8.44 12.29 27.90
CA THR A 431 9.25 12.12 29.12
C THR A 431 9.81 13.46 29.59
N ALA A 432 10.48 14.22 28.72
CA ALA A 432 11.11 15.48 29.10
C ALA A 432 10.09 16.53 29.57
N VAL A 433 8.92 16.59 28.93
CA VAL A 433 7.85 17.51 29.34
C VAL A 433 7.21 17.07 30.65
N LYS A 434 7.01 15.76 30.85
CA LYS A 434 6.49 15.21 32.11
C LYS A 434 7.44 15.49 33.27
N GLU A 435 8.73 15.23 33.11
CA GLU A 435 9.74 15.46 34.15
C GLU A 435 9.87 16.94 34.53
N LYS A 436 9.84 17.84 33.54
CA LYS A 436 10.10 19.27 33.77
C LYS A 436 8.85 20.06 34.20
N PHE A 437 7.67 19.68 33.72
CA PHE A 437 6.45 20.47 33.88
C PHE A 437 5.29 19.68 34.51
N ASN A 438 5.46 18.37 34.76
CA ASN A 438 4.40 17.47 35.21
C ASN A 438 3.16 17.45 34.29
N VAL A 439 3.37 17.64 32.99
CA VAL A 439 2.31 17.63 31.97
C VAL A 439 2.44 16.38 31.10
N ASP A 440 1.35 15.64 30.95
CA ASP A 440 1.28 14.48 30.04
C ASP A 440 0.87 14.95 28.64
N LEU A 441 1.81 14.91 27.69
CA LEU A 441 1.52 15.21 26.29
C LEU A 441 0.75 14.05 25.64
N VAL A 442 -0.44 14.36 25.12
CA VAL A 442 -1.31 13.41 24.42
C VAL A 442 -1.08 13.50 22.91
N PRO A 443 -0.75 12.40 22.21
CA PRO A 443 -0.61 12.40 20.75
C PRO A 443 -1.89 12.87 20.03
N GLU A 444 -1.71 13.70 19.02
CA GLU A 444 -2.76 14.06 18.04
C GLU A 444 -2.68 13.17 16.80
N VAL A 445 -1.47 12.74 16.45
CA VAL A 445 -1.21 11.80 15.35
C VAL A 445 -1.76 10.42 15.69
N MET A 446 -2.46 9.81 14.75
CA MET A 446 -2.97 8.45 14.87
C MET A 446 -1.86 7.45 14.54
N VAL A 447 -1.44 6.68 15.54
CA VAL A 447 -0.50 5.57 15.34
C VAL A 447 -1.29 4.34 14.91
N VAL A 448 -1.01 3.85 13.71
CA VAL A 448 -1.74 2.72 13.10
C VAL A 448 -0.95 1.41 13.34
N GLY A 449 -1.66 0.30 13.60
CA GLY A 449 -1.05 -1.05 13.64
C GLY A 449 -0.41 -1.45 14.98
N ALA A 450 -0.18 -0.53 15.91
CA ALA A 450 0.13 -0.89 17.29
C ALA A 450 -1.15 -1.37 17.99
N ALA A 451 -1.04 -2.33 18.93
CA ALA A 451 -2.05 -2.47 19.96
C ALA A 451 -2.20 -1.09 20.62
N VAL A 452 -3.31 -0.42 20.31
CA VAL A 452 -3.61 0.92 20.83
C VAL A 452 -3.60 0.79 22.35
N PRO A 453 -2.73 1.52 23.08
CA PRO A 453 -2.85 1.60 24.53
C PRO A 453 -4.29 2.03 24.82
N GLN A 454 -5.01 1.30 25.67
CA GLN A 454 -6.41 1.54 26.00
C GLN A 454 -6.70 3.05 26.09
N GLY A 455 -7.60 3.57 25.25
CA GLY A 455 -8.07 4.95 25.33
C GLY A 455 -8.01 5.82 24.06
N VAL A 456 -7.62 5.30 22.90
CA VAL A 456 -7.80 6.00 21.60
C VAL A 456 -8.74 5.16 20.72
N PRO A 457 -9.90 5.70 20.29
CA PRO A 457 -10.80 4.96 19.41
C PRO A 457 -10.13 4.64 18.08
N ALA A 458 -10.31 3.40 17.63
CA ALA A 458 -9.78 2.82 16.39
C ALA A 458 -10.32 3.52 15.12
#